data_AF-A0A840A7W6-F1
#
_entry.id   AF-A0A840A7W6-F1
#
_cell.length_a   1.000
_cell.length_b   1.000
_cell.length_c   1.000
_cell.angle_alpha   90.00
_cell.angle_beta   90.00
_cell.angle_gamma   90.00
#
_symmetry.space_group_name_H-M   'P 1'
#
loop_
_entity.id
_entity.type
_entity.pdbx_description
1 polymer ?
#
loop_
_entity_poly.entity_id
_entity_poly.type
_entity_poly.pdbx_seq_one_letter_code
_entity_poly.pdbx_strand_id
1 'polypeptide(L)' 'MSTPGAPLPPRSSLDRGSRSATTVPEMEMLRRRVWLQHGVVSLHVEDITDPWLRQAVQNEAVRRWGPRQQEKTHGR' A
#
# COMPACT_ATOMS: atom_id res chain seq x y z
N MET A 1 26.07 -11.47 -19.75
CA MET A 1 25.89 -11.77 -21.19
C MET A 1 24.64 -12.63 -21.33
N SER A 2 23.64 -12.18 -22.10
CA SER A 2 22.41 -12.95 -22.37
C SER A 2 22.52 -13.57 -23.76
N THR A 3 22.34 -14.89 -23.87
CA THR A 3 22.39 -15.62 -25.14
C THR A 3 21.05 -15.54 -25.87
N PRO A 4 21.02 -15.19 -27.17
CA PRO A 4 19.79 -15.17 -27.94
C PRO A 4 19.11 -16.55 -27.93
N GLY A 5 17.83 -16.61 -27.53
CA GLY A 5 17.05 -17.86 -27.52
C GLY A 5 17.11 -18.68 -26.23
N ALA A 6 17.82 -18.23 -25.19
CA ALA A 6 17.71 -18.87 -23.88
C ALA A 6 16.29 -18.70 -23.29
N PRO A 7 15.76 -19.72 -22.57
CA PRO A 7 14.49 -19.59 -21.87
C PRO A 7 14.53 -18.43 -20.89
N LEU A 8 13.46 -17.62 -20.87
CA LEU A 8 13.34 -16.55 -19.89
C LEU A 8 13.39 -17.13 -18.48
N PRO A 9 14.06 -16.46 -17.53
CA PRO A 9 14.04 -16.87 -16.14
C PRO A 9 12.58 -16.93 -15.62
N PRO A 10 12.28 -17.83 -14.67
CA PRO A 10 10.95 -17.96 -14.11
C PRO A 10 10.47 -16.62 -13.56
N ARG A 11 9.25 -16.24 -13.94
CA ARG A 11 8.62 -14.97 -13.54
C ARG A 11 8.50 -14.95 -12.01
N SER A 12 9.37 -14.18 -11.36
CA SER A 12 9.32 -13.95 -9.92
C SER A 12 8.55 -12.66 -9.63
N SER A 13 7.78 -12.62 -8.54
CA SER A 13 7.18 -11.36 -8.04
C SER A 13 8.24 -10.32 -7.67
N LEU A 14 9.49 -10.75 -7.48
CA LEU A 14 10.67 -9.91 -7.21
C LEU A 14 11.51 -9.65 -8.48
N ASP A 15 11.07 -10.13 -9.64
CA ASP A 15 11.78 -9.88 -10.89
C ASP A 15 11.66 -8.39 -11.26
N ARG A 16 12.80 -7.70 -11.18
CA ARG A 16 12.95 -6.28 -11.56
C ARG A 16 13.21 -6.10 -13.06
N GLY A 17 13.37 -7.19 -13.82
CA GLY A 17 13.90 -7.17 -15.18
C GLY A 17 12.97 -6.66 -16.28
N SER A 18 11.66 -6.52 -16.02
CA SER A 18 10.71 -6.17 -17.10
C SER A 18 9.53 -5.29 -16.70
N ARG A 19 9.53 -4.72 -15.48
CA ARG A 19 8.41 -3.89 -15.02
C ARG A 19 8.86 -2.44 -14.89
N SER A 20 8.32 -1.57 -15.74
CA SER A 20 8.34 -0.13 -15.48
C SER A 20 7.75 0.13 -14.11
N ALA A 21 8.39 1.00 -13.33
CA ALA A 21 7.85 1.41 -12.04
C ALA A 21 6.45 2.01 -12.24
N THR A 22 5.46 1.52 -11.50
CA THR A 22 4.09 2.05 -11.56
C THR A 22 4.11 3.51 -11.16
N THR A 23 3.72 4.37 -12.09
CA THR A 23 3.74 5.82 -11.89
C THR A 23 2.65 6.26 -10.92
N VAL A 24 2.81 7.44 -10.31
CA VAL A 24 1.81 7.98 -9.38
C VAL A 24 0.41 8.08 -10.03
N PRO A 25 0.24 8.56 -11.27
CA PRO A 25 -1.07 8.59 -11.93
C PRO A 25 -1.68 7.20 -12.13
N GLU A 26 -0.85 6.20 -12.47
CA GLU A 26 -1.30 4.80 -12.61
C GLU A 26 -1.76 4.22 -11.27
N MET A 27 -1.05 4.53 -10.17
CA MET A 27 -1.47 4.15 -8.82
C MET A 27 -2.83 4.76 -8.44
N GLU A 28 -3.07 6.03 -8.75
CA GLU A 28 -4.37 6.68 -8.50
C GLU A 28 -5.50 6.04 -9.30
N MET A 29 -5.26 5.70 -10.57
CA MET A 29 -6.24 5.01 -11.40
C MET A 29 -6.58 3.63 -10.84
N LEU A 30 -5.58 2.88 -10.38
CA LEU A 30 -5.79 1.56 -9.75
C LEU A 30 -6.61 1.68 -8.46
N ARG A 31 -6.29 2.66 -7.60
CA ARG A 31 -7.08 2.92 -6.38
C ARG A 31 -8.54 3.25 -6.71
N ARG A 32 -8.78 4.12 -7.70
CA ARG A 32 -10.13 4.47 -8.15
C ARG A 32 -10.90 3.26 -8.68
N ARG A 33 -10.23 2.38 -9.43
CA ARG A 33 -10.86 1.15 -9.93
C ARG A 33 -11.23 0.21 -8.79
N VAL A 34 -10.30 -0.03 -7.85
CA VAL A 34 -10.56 -0.86 -6.67
C VAL A 34 -11.70 -0.29 -5.83
N TRP A 35 -11.74 1.03 -5.65
CA TRP A 35 -12.83 1.73 -4.98
C TRP A 35 -14.20 1.39 -5.57
N LEU A 36 -14.32 1.46 -6.90
CA LEU A 36 -15.59 1.18 -7.59
C LEU A 36 -15.95 -0.31 -7.58
N GLN A 37 -14.98 -1.21 -7.55
CA GLN A 37 -15.22 -2.65 -7.74
C GLN A 37 -15.33 -3.44 -6.43
N HIS A 38 -14.53 -3.09 -5.42
CA HIS A 38 -14.39 -3.87 -4.19
C HIS A 38 -15.06 -3.21 -2.98
N GLY A 39 -15.35 -1.90 -3.03
CA GLY A 39 -16.03 -1.19 -1.95
C GLY A 39 -15.25 -1.09 -0.63
N VAL A 40 -13.97 -1.50 -0.62
CA VAL A 40 -13.08 -1.44 0.55
C VAL A 40 -11.79 -0.74 0.13
N VAL A 41 -11.35 0.22 0.95
CA VAL A 41 -10.08 0.93 0.79
C VAL A 41 -9.30 0.90 2.11
N SER A 42 -7.99 0.77 2.01
CA SER A 42 -7.07 0.98 3.13
C SER A 42 -6.37 2.31 2.91
N LEU A 43 -6.53 3.23 3.87
CA LEU A 43 -5.87 4.53 3.89
C LEU A 43 -4.97 4.57 5.12
N HIS A 44 -3.78 5.15 4.98
CA HIS A 44 -2.96 5.45 6.13
C HIS A 44 -3.62 6.63 6.87
N VAL A 45 -3.63 6.61 8.22
CA VAL A 45 -4.36 7.63 9.00
C VAL A 45 -3.75 9.03 8.79
N GLU A 46 -2.46 9.06 8.52
CA GLU A 46 -1.63 10.22 8.24
C GLU A 46 -1.97 10.85 6.88
N ASP A 47 -2.56 10.10 5.96
CA ASP A 47 -3.04 10.61 4.66
C ASP A 47 -4.33 11.42 4.80
N ILE A 48 -5.02 11.34 5.95
CA ILE A 48 -6.21 12.14 6.23
C ILE A 48 -5.75 13.57 6.56
N THR A 49 -5.99 14.51 5.64
CA THR A 49 -5.51 15.90 5.76
C THR A 49 -6.26 16.70 6.82
N ASP A 50 -7.55 16.43 7.00
CA ASP A 50 -8.36 17.09 8.02
C ASP A 50 -8.00 16.58 9.43
N PRO A 51 -7.54 17.45 10.35
CA PRO A 51 -7.05 17.03 11.65
C PRO A 51 -8.16 16.49 12.56
N TRP A 52 -9.38 17.01 12.44
CA TRP A 52 -10.52 16.57 13.26
C TRP A 52 -11.01 15.19 12.83
N LEU A 53 -11.11 14.95 11.53
CA LEU A 53 -11.48 13.67 10.96
C LEU A 53 -10.44 12.61 11.31
N ARG A 54 -9.15 12.96 11.21
CA ARG A 54 -8.06 12.07 11.63
C ARG A 54 -8.23 11.64 13.08
N GLN A 55 -8.47 12.60 13.98
CA GLN A 55 -8.67 12.32 15.40
C GLN A 55 -9.93 11.47 15.64
N ALA A 56 -11.03 11.76 14.96
CA ALA A 56 -12.28 11.02 15.08
C ALA A 56 -12.12 9.55 14.68
N VAL A 57 -11.45 9.28 13.56
CA VAL A 57 -11.15 7.91 13.10
C VAL A 57 -10.27 7.17 14.10
N GLN A 58 -9.24 7.83 14.64
CA GLN A 58 -8.40 7.24 15.69
C GLN A 58 -9.19 6.92 16.95
N ASN A 59 -10.04 7.84 17.42
CA ASN A 59 -10.85 7.64 18.62
C ASN A 59 -11.81 6.46 18.45
N GLU A 60 -12.49 6.36 17.31
CA GLU A 60 -13.38 5.24 17.00
C GLU A 60 -12.61 3.92 16.92
N ALA A 61 -11.40 3.93 16.35
CA ALA A 61 -10.56 2.75 16.31
C ALA A 61 -10.15 2.29 17.72
N VAL A 62 -9.71 3.23 18.57
CA VAL A 62 -9.34 2.95 19.96
C VAL A 62 -10.53 2.45 20.76
N ARG A 63 -11.72 3.04 20.56
CA ARG A 63 -12.94 2.62 21.23
C ARG A 63 -13.32 1.18 20.89
N ARG A 64 -13.19 0.78 19.62
CA ARG A 64 -13.64 -0.54 19.15
C ARG A 64 -12.62 -1.66 19.35
N TRP A 65 -11.33 -1.36 19.20
CA TRP A 65 -10.26 -2.38 19.19
C TRP A 65 -9.17 -2.15 20.24
N GLY A 66 -9.26 -1.08 21.03
CA GLY A 66 -8.24 -0.70 22.00
C GLY A 66 -7.10 0.13 21.40
N PRO A 67 -6.21 0.67 22.24
CA PRO A 67 -5.08 1.47 21.77
C PRO A 67 -4.13 0.62 20.94
N ARG A 68 -3.66 1.18 19.81
CA ARG A 68 -2.62 0.55 18.99
C ARG A 68 -1.36 0.43 19.85
N GLN A 69 -0.86 -0.80 20.00
CA GLN A 69 0.47 -1.01 20.57
C GLN A 69 1.46 -0.34 19.62
N GLN A 70 1.97 0.82 20.00
CA GLN A 70 3.12 1.38 19.28
C GLN A 70 4.24 0.36 19.49
N GLU A 71 4.72 -0.23 18.40
CA GLU A 71 5.91 -1.07 18.46
C GLU A 71 6.99 -0.24 19.15
N LYS A 72 7.39 -0.70 20.34
CA LYS A 72 8.67 -0.31 20.93
C LYS A 72 9.69 -0.51 19.83
N THR A 73 10.40 0.56 19.47
CA THR A 73 11.47 0.58 18.48
C THR A 73 12.31 -0.70 18.61
N HIS A 74 12.08 -1.68 17.74
CA HIS A 74 12.89 -2.89 17.71
C HIS A 74 14.22 -2.49 17.06
N GLY A 75 15.24 -2.33 17.89
CA GLY A 75 16.61 -2.11 17.44
C GLY A 75 17.15 -0.75 17.83
N ARG A 76 17.74 -0.69 19.03
CA ARG A 76 19.05 -0.06 19.19
C ARG A 76 19.97 -1.09 19.84
#